data_AF-A0A225SNA0-F1
#
_entry.id   AF-A0A225SNA0-F1
#
_cell.length_a   1.000
_cell.length_b   1.000
_cell.length_c   1.000
_cell.angle_alpha   90.00
_cell.angle_beta   90.00
_cell.angle_gamma   90.00
#
_symmetry.space_group_name_H-M   'P 1'
#
loop_
_entity.id
_entity.type
_entity.pdbx_description
1 polymer ?
#
loop_
_entity_poly.entity_id
_entity_poly.type
_entity_poly.pdbx_seq_one_letter_code
_entity_poly.pdbx_strand_id
1 'polypeptide(L)'
;MTTHYLLIINLVAAGLILLRALCALNEMTPAAEHHFDRLFFSLVVAGESGILLGPLFGYMLKPEMAYVVLNVGFAGLFAVPWMYLAARQRLWSKSNG
;
A
#
# COMPACT_ATOMS: atom_id res chain seq x y z
N MET A 1 24.13 4.33 -9.10
CA MET A 1 23.72 3.15 -8.31
C MET A 1 22.63 3.47 -7.30
N THR A 2 22.72 4.56 -6.53
CA THR A 2 21.70 4.99 -5.53
C THR A 2 20.28 5.12 -6.08
N THR A 3 20.09 5.62 -7.31
CA THR A 3 18.77 5.81 -7.93
C THR A 3 17.98 4.50 -8.11
N HIS A 4 18.66 3.38 -8.38
CA HIS A 4 17.98 2.08 -8.56
C HIS A 4 17.44 1.53 -7.24
N TYR A 5 18.18 1.71 -6.14
CA TYR A 5 17.73 1.28 -4.82
C TYR A 5 16.52 2.08 -4.34
N LEU A 6 16.52 3.39 -4.56
CA LEU A 6 15.39 4.26 -4.20
C LEU A 6 14.13 3.90 -5.00
N LEU A 7 14.28 3.59 -6.28
CA LEU A 7 13.19 3.12 -7.11
C LEU A 7 12.60 1.80 -6.57
N ILE A 8 13.46 0.81 -6.27
CA ILE A 8 13.02 -0.48 -5.76
C ILE A 8 12.28 -0.32 -4.43
N ILE A 9 12.85 0.43 -3.48
CA ILE A 9 12.22 0.67 -2.17
C ILE A 9 10.86 1.35 -2.34
N ASN A 10 10.77 2.34 -3.23
CA ASN A 10 9.52 3.04 -3.50
C ASN A 10 8.46 2.12 -4.11
N LEU A 11 8.84 1.25 -5.05
CA LEU A 11 7.91 0.29 -5.66
C LEU A 11 7.42 -0.75 -4.65
N VAL A 12 8.30 -1.22 -3.77
CA VAL A 12 7.91 -2.14 -2.69
C VAL A 12 6.92 -1.45 -1.73
N ALA A 13 7.22 -0.22 -1.30
CA ALA A 13 6.34 0.55 -0.43
C ALA A 13 4.96 0.79 -1.09
N ALA A 14 4.95 1.23 -2.34
CA ALA A 14 3.73 1.44 -3.12
C ALA A 14 2.92 0.14 -3.28
N GLY A 15 3.59 -0.98 -3.55
CA GLY A 15 2.95 -2.30 -3.62
C GLY A 15 2.26 -2.72 -2.32
N LEU A 16 2.89 -2.46 -1.17
CA LEU A 16 2.31 -2.76 0.14
C LEU A 16 1.10 -1.89 0.46
N ILE A 17 1.17 -0.59 0.15
CA ILE A 17 0.04 0.34 0.34
C ILE A 17 -1.12 -0.07 -0.58
N LEU A 18 -0.85 -0.34 -1.86
CA LEU A 18 -1.84 -0.75 -2.84
C LEU A 18 -2.56 -2.03 -2.38
N LEU A 19 -1.81 -3.04 -1.95
CA LEU A 19 -2.39 -4.29 -1.46
C LEU A 19 -3.32 -4.05 -0.28
N ARG A 20 -2.89 -3.27 0.71
CA ARG A 20 -3.71 -2.93 1.88
C ARG A 20 -5.00 -2.20 1.48
N ALA A 21 -4.90 -1.26 0.55
CA ALA A 21 -6.03 -0.47 0.08
C ALA A 21 -7.04 -1.32 -0.69
N LEU A 22 -6.58 -2.24 -1.55
CA LEU A 22 -7.44 -3.20 -2.24
C LEU A 22 -8.16 -4.14 -1.27
N CYS A 23 -7.45 -4.69 -0.27
CA CYS A 23 -8.07 -5.51 0.76
C CYS A 23 -9.10 -4.70 1.57
N ALA A 24 -8.80 -3.45 1.94
CA ALA A 24 -9.74 -2.58 2.64
C ALA A 24 -11.03 -2.39 1.83
N LEU A 25 -10.88 -2.09 0.54
CA LEU A 25 -12.00 -1.81 -0.34
C LEU A 25 -12.87 -3.05 -0.57
N ASN A 26 -12.27 -4.24 -0.59
CA ASN A 26 -12.98 -5.50 -0.73
C ASN A 26 -13.74 -5.91 0.55
N GLU A 27 -13.23 -5.54 1.73
CA GLU A 27 -13.90 -5.79 3.01
C GLU A 27 -15.06 -4.80 3.28
N MET A 28 -15.04 -3.62 2.66
CA MET A 28 -16.07 -2.60 2.87
C MET A 28 -17.41 -2.95 2.21
N THR A 29 -18.47 -2.96 3.01
CA THR A 29 -19.84 -3.09 2.51
C THR A 29 -20.31 -1.79 1.83
N PRO A 30 -21.25 -1.85 0.88
CA PRO A 30 -21.74 -0.68 0.16
C PRO A 30 -22.66 0.24 1.00
N ALA A 31 -22.63 0.15 2.33
CA ALA A 31 -23.43 0.96 3.22
C ALA A 31 -22.99 2.44 3.20
N ALA A 32 -23.95 3.34 3.45
CA ALA A 32 -23.74 4.78 3.30
C ALA A 32 -22.70 5.35 4.27
N GLU A 33 -22.49 4.69 5.41
CA GLU A 33 -21.51 5.07 6.43
C GLU A 33 -20.05 4.97 5.96
N HIS A 34 -19.76 4.19 4.92
CA HIS A 34 -18.39 3.96 4.41
C HIS A 34 -18.06 4.71 3.11
N HIS A 35 -18.90 5.64 2.65
CA HIS A 35 -18.65 6.34 1.37
C HIS A 35 -17.32 7.11 1.35
N PHE A 36 -17.00 7.83 2.43
CA PHE A 36 -15.75 8.59 2.52
C PHE A 36 -14.52 7.69 2.60
N ASP A 37 -14.59 6.62 3.39
CA ASP A 37 -13.50 5.66 3.52
C ASP A 37 -13.25 4.93 2.18
N ARG A 38 -14.31 4.49 1.49
CA ARG A 38 -14.19 3.87 0.17
C ARG A 38 -13.59 4.83 -0.85
N LEU A 39 -13.98 6.11 -0.83
CA LEU A 39 -13.42 7.11 -1.72
C LEU A 39 -11.93 7.34 -1.44
N PHE A 40 -11.55 7.43 -0.16
CA PHE A 40 -10.15 7.55 0.24
C PHE A 40 -9.32 6.35 -0.24
N PHE A 41 -9.74 5.11 0.05
CA PHE A 41 -9.01 3.93 -0.40
C PHE A 41 -8.99 3.78 -1.92
N SER A 42 -10.05 4.18 -2.62
CA SER A 42 -10.06 4.22 -4.09
C SER A 42 -9.03 5.20 -4.65
N LEU A 43 -8.89 6.37 -4.03
CA LEU A 43 -7.87 7.35 -4.39
C LEU A 43 -6.45 6.81 -4.16
N VAL A 44 -6.23 6.15 -3.02
CA VAL A 44 -4.96 5.50 -2.70
C VAL A 44 -4.62 4.42 -3.75
N VAL A 45 -5.58 3.56 -4.11
CA VAL A 45 -5.40 2.55 -5.17
C VAL A 45 -4.99 3.19 -6.49
N ALA A 46 -5.69 4.25 -6.91
CA ALA A 46 -5.37 4.98 -8.14
C ALA A 46 -3.97 5.62 -8.09
N GLY A 47 -3.60 6.24 -6.97
CA GLY A 47 -2.28 6.85 -6.78
C GLY A 47 -1.14 5.83 -6.84
N GLU A 48 -1.22 4.77 -6.03
CA GLU A 48 -0.16 3.76 -5.94
C GLU A 48 0.00 2.94 -7.22
N SER A 49 -1.11 2.66 -7.92
CA SER A 49 -1.04 2.03 -9.25
C SER A 49 -0.30 2.90 -10.27
N GLY A 50 -0.48 4.22 -10.22
CA GLY A 50 0.31 5.16 -11.02
C GLY A 50 1.81 5.11 -10.71
N ILE A 51 2.18 4.96 -9.44
CA ILE A 51 3.59 4.85 -9.00
C ILE A 51 4.22 3.53 -9.47
N LEU A 52 3.46 2.42 -9.41
CA LEU A 52 3.92 1.11 -9.87
C LEU A 52 4.04 1.01 -11.39
N LEU A 53 3.09 1.61 -12.12
CA LEU A 53 3.04 1.57 -13.58
C LEU A 53 3.89 2.65 -14.24
N GLY A 54 4.16 3.77 -13.57
CA GLY A 54 4.94 4.90 -14.10
C GLY A 54 6.27 4.48 -14.75
N PRO A 55 7.10 3.64 -14.08
CA PRO A 55 8.35 3.15 -14.67
C PRO A 55 8.15 2.31 -15.94
N LEU A 56 7.05 1.56 -16.04
CA LEU A 56 6.74 0.73 -17.22
C LEU A 56 6.38 1.58 -18.44
N PHE A 57 5.80 2.76 -18.22
CA PHE A 57 5.42 3.68 -19.29
C PHE A 57 6.49 4.73 -19.62
N GLY A 58 7.72 4.56 -19.12
CA GLY A 58 8.81 5.51 -19.36
C GLY A 58 8.68 6.83 -18.59
N TYR A 59 7.66 6.96 -17.73
CA TYR A 59 7.57 8.04 -16.73
C TYR A 59 8.53 7.72 -15.58
N MET A 60 9.83 7.82 -15.84
CA MET A 60 10.83 7.86 -14.78
C MET A 60 10.79 9.23 -14.13
N LEU A 61 9.77 9.47 -13.29
CA LEU A 61 9.95 10.40 -12.18
C LEU A 61 11.17 9.88 -11.42
N LYS A 62 12.30 10.58 -11.51
CA LYS A 62 13.43 10.33 -10.61
C LYS A 62 12.83 10.29 -9.21
N PRO A 63 12.84 9.14 -8.50
CA PRO A 63 12.22 9.07 -7.20
C PRO A 63 13.05 9.96 -6.28
N GLU A 64 12.57 11.18 -6.04
CA GLU A 64 13.21 12.07 -5.10
C GLU A 64 13.09 11.42 -3.71
N MET A 65 14.13 11.54 -2.91
CA MET A 65 14.18 10.96 -1.57
C MET A 65 12.93 11.27 -0.74
N ALA A 66 12.35 12.46 -0.90
CA ALA A 66 11.12 12.88 -0.24
C ALA A 66 9.93 11.96 -0.55
N TYR A 67 9.71 11.58 -1.82
CA TYR A 67 8.62 10.69 -2.22
C TYR A 67 8.80 9.28 -1.68
N VAL A 68 10.05 8.79 -1.69
CA VAL A 68 10.36 7.46 -1.15
C VAL A 68 10.11 7.41 0.36
N VAL A 69 10.55 8.45 1.09
CA VAL A 69 10.33 8.53 2.55
C VAL A 69 8.84 8.62 2.87
N LEU A 70 8.07 9.39 2.10
CA LEU A 70 6.61 9.46 2.24
C LEU A 70 5.97 8.09 2.06
N ASN A 71 6.22 7.42 0.94
CA ASN A 71 5.63 6.10 0.67
C ASN A 71 6.05 5.06 1.69
N VAL A 72 7.33 5.04 2.11
CA VAL A 72 7.81 4.13 3.16
C VAL A 72 7.13 4.44 4.50
N GLY A 73 6.97 5.72 4.85
CA GLY A 73 6.27 6.14 6.06
C GLY A 73 4.80 5.72 6.07
N PHE A 74 4.09 5.93 4.96
CA PHE A 74 2.72 5.48 4.77
C PHE A 74 2.60 3.94 4.80
N ALA A 75 3.49 3.22 4.13
CA ALA A 75 3.54 1.76 4.21
C ALA A 75 3.76 1.28 5.65
N GLY A 76 4.65 1.94 6.39
CA GLY A 76 4.90 1.68 7.81
C GLY A 76 3.65 1.89 8.68
N LEU A 77 2.92 2.98 8.48
CA LEU A 77 1.73 3.31 9.27
C LEU A 77 0.53 2.43 8.94
N PHE A 78 0.30 2.12 7.67
CA PHE A 78 -0.93 1.47 7.21
C PHE A 78 -0.78 -0.04 6.98
N ALA A 79 0.34 -0.49 6.43
CA ALA A 79 0.52 -1.91 6.07
C ALA A 79 1.07 -2.73 7.24
N VAL A 80 2.03 -2.19 8.02
CA VAL A 80 2.73 -2.98 9.07
C VAL A 80 1.81 -3.43 10.20
N PRO A 81 0.99 -2.57 10.84
CA PRO A 81 0.08 -3.01 11.91
C PRO A 81 -0.93 -4.04 11.41
N TRP A 82 -1.43 -3.87 10.18
CA TRP A 82 -2.37 -4.80 9.56
C TRP A 82 -1.73 -6.17 9.31
N MET A 83 -0.52 -6.21 8.72
CA MET A 83 0.22 -7.46 8.51
C MET A 83 0.50 -8.18 9.82
N TYR A 84 0.86 -7.45 10.88
CA TYR A 84 1.08 -8.01 12.20
C TYR A 84 -0.19 -8.67 12.76
N LEU A 85 -1.33 -7.99 12.68
CA LEU A 85 -2.61 -8.53 13.15
C LEU A 85 -3.03 -9.76 12.35
N ALA A 86 -2.91 -9.72 11.02
CA ALA A 86 -3.23 -10.85 10.15
C ALA A 86 -2.34 -12.07 10.44
N ALA A 87 -1.04 -11.87 10.65
CA ALA A 87 -0.11 -12.94 11.01
C ALA A 87 -0.47 -13.54 12.38
N ARG A 88 -0.76 -12.69 13.37
CA ARG A 88 -1.18 -13.12 14.71
C ARG A 88 -2.44 -13.98 14.68
N GLN A 89 -3.46 -13.57 13.92
CA GLN A 89 -4.71 -14.32 13.80
C GLN A 89 -4.50 -15.70 13.16
N ARG A 90 -3.67 -15.78 12.10
CA ARG A 90 -3.33 -17.06 11.46
C ARG A 90 -2.62 -18.02 12.42
N LEU A 91 -1.67 -17.53 13.19
CA LEU A 91 -0.95 -18.34 14.18
C LEU A 91 -1.90 -18.84 15.29
N TRP A 92 -2.81 -17.98 15.76
CA TRP A 92 -3.80 -18.36 16.77
C TRP A 92 -4.77 -19.42 16.25
N SER A 93 -5.28 -19.27 15.03
CA SER A 93 -6.17 -20.25 14.39
C SER A 93 -5.50 -21.61 14.24
N LYS A 94 -4.22 -21.65 13.84
CA LYS A 94 -3.46 -22.90 13.71
C LYS A 94 -3.17 -23.60 15.05
N SER A 95 -3.16 -22.84 16.15
CA SER A 95 -2.91 -23.39 17.49
C SER A 95 -4.16 -23.96 18.16
N ASN A 96 -5.36 -23.53 17.73
CA ASN A 96 -6.62 -23.79 18.41
C ASN A 96 -7.69 -24.48 17.54
N GLY A 97 -7.37 -24.84 16.29
CA GLY A 97 -8.19 -25.64 15.39
C GLY A 97 -7.51 -26.95 15.07
#